data_AF-A0A956QFD4-F1
#
_entry.id   AF-A0A956QFD4-F1
#
_cell.length_a   1.000
_cell.length_b   1.000
_cell.length_c   1.000
_cell.angle_alpha   90.00
_cell.angle_beta   90.00
_cell.angle_gamma   90.00
#
_symmetry.space_group_name_H-M   'P 1'
#
loop_
_entity.id
_entity.type
_entity.pdbx_description
1 polymer ?
#
loop_
_entity_poly.entity_id
_entity_poly.type
_entity_poly.pdbx_seq_one_letter_code
_entity_poly.pdbx_strand_id
1 'polypeptide(L)'
;RAFDRGVGPEGGREGAGLRVLERIARGPMVYGGRLGLPNGHQRRVRLQAHELPRMDMTPPQWAASVAYSYQAPTPVMEQFEPLLTGVATTIEMSPQWMQREQARMQQMAGAMMMSQMNHNRFMANEMAKRTAIISEAGAAISDMQMAGWENYSHSSDYNAHNFSNYVRDTGDYFDPNVGAVYNLPSGHDRVWSDGAGTLYGSDWSFEPLPGWNELTPL
;
A
#
# COMPACT_ATOMS: atom_id res chain seq x y z
N ARG A 1 -29.03 15.67 -5.95
CA ARG A 1 -30.36 15.77 -5.29
C ARG A 1 -30.33 16.75 -4.11
N ALA A 2 -29.96 18.01 -4.33
CA ALA A 2 -29.89 19.05 -3.28
C ALA A 2 -30.59 20.37 -3.67
N PHE A 3 -31.55 20.29 -4.60
CA PHE A 3 -32.43 21.40 -4.97
C PHE A 3 -33.92 21.03 -4.83
N ASP A 4 -34.22 19.92 -4.14
CA ASP A 4 -35.53 19.27 -4.21
C ASP A 4 -36.41 19.44 -2.97
N ARG A 5 -36.07 20.34 -2.05
CA ARG A 5 -36.96 20.65 -0.92
C ARG A 5 -36.91 22.13 -0.56
N GLY A 6 -38.04 22.79 -0.76
CA GLY A 6 -38.43 23.97 0.03
C GLY A 6 -38.62 25.27 -0.73
N VAL A 7 -39.38 25.30 -1.83
CA VAL A 7 -40.34 26.40 -2.07
C VAL A 7 -41.57 25.77 -2.72
N GLY A 8 -42.66 25.65 -1.97
CA GLY A 8 -43.95 25.16 -2.47
C GLY A 8 -44.55 26.13 -3.51
N PRO A 9 -45.65 25.73 -4.17
CA PRO A 9 -46.31 26.54 -5.20
C PRO A 9 -46.98 27.82 -4.66
N GLU A 10 -46.98 28.04 -3.35
CA GLU A 10 -47.56 29.22 -2.71
C GLU A 10 -46.53 29.87 -1.77
N GLY A 11 -46.35 31.19 -1.90
CA GLY A 11 -45.55 32.00 -0.98
C GLY A 11 -44.09 32.22 -1.40
N GLY A 12 -43.89 32.84 -2.57
CA GLY A 12 -42.60 33.47 -2.88
C GLY A 12 -42.30 34.55 -1.85
N ARG A 13 -41.17 34.45 -1.15
CA ARG A 13 -40.68 35.58 -0.35
C ARG A 13 -40.27 36.70 -1.29
N GLU A 14 -41.15 37.70 -1.35
CA GLU A 14 -40.94 39.02 -1.94
C GLU A 14 -39.74 39.69 -1.27
N GLY A 15 -38.61 39.68 -1.97
CA GLY A 15 -37.48 40.55 -1.69
C GLY A 15 -37.03 41.15 -3.01
N ALA A 16 -37.25 42.45 -3.19
CA ALA A 16 -36.82 43.26 -4.34
C ALA A 16 -37.53 43.04 -5.70
N GLY A 17 -38.76 42.50 -5.72
CA GLY A 17 -39.62 42.46 -6.93
C GLY A 17 -39.06 41.66 -8.13
N LEU A 18 -38.06 40.81 -7.88
CA LEU A 18 -37.49 39.89 -8.86
C LEU A 18 -38.17 38.52 -8.78
N ARG A 19 -38.73 38.05 -9.90
CA ARG A 19 -39.39 36.74 -10.01
C ARG A 19 -38.56 35.79 -10.87
N VAL A 20 -38.31 34.57 -10.41
CA VAL A 20 -37.73 33.54 -11.28
C VAL A 20 -38.82 33.05 -12.23
N LEU A 21 -38.62 33.27 -13.54
CA LEU A 21 -39.56 32.87 -14.59
C LEU A 21 -39.24 31.48 -15.14
N GLU A 22 -37.96 31.13 -15.22
CA GLU A 22 -37.53 29.84 -15.78
C GLU A 22 -36.15 29.45 -15.25
N ARG A 23 -35.93 28.15 -15.06
CA ARG A 23 -34.63 27.55 -14.79
C ARG A 23 -34.31 26.55 -15.91
N ILE A 24 -33.17 26.69 -16.56
CA ILE A 24 -32.70 25.81 -17.64
C ILE A 24 -31.40 25.17 -17.19
N ALA A 25 -31.40 23.87 -16.91
CA ALA A 25 -30.16 23.10 -16.79
C ALA A 25 -29.51 23.00 -18.18
N ARG A 26 -28.28 23.52 -18.33
CA ARG A 26 -27.52 23.49 -19.61
C ARG A 26 -26.33 22.55 -19.57
N GLY A 27 -26.07 21.91 -18.43
CA GLY A 27 -25.01 20.93 -18.24
C GLY A 27 -24.85 20.59 -16.75
N PRO A 28 -23.94 19.68 -16.39
CA PRO A 28 -23.74 19.26 -14.99
C PRO A 28 -23.33 20.41 -14.07
N MET A 29 -22.76 21.49 -14.64
CA MET A 29 -22.18 22.63 -13.92
C MET A 29 -22.65 23.99 -14.47
N VAL A 30 -23.68 24.00 -15.33
CA VAL A 30 -24.17 25.22 -15.97
C VAL A 30 -25.69 25.32 -15.83
N TYR A 31 -26.14 26.38 -15.18
CA TYR A 31 -27.56 26.70 -15.02
C TYR A 31 -27.87 28.05 -15.66
N GLY A 32 -28.80 28.05 -16.60
CA GLY A 32 -29.43 29.26 -17.10
C GLY A 32 -30.70 29.57 -16.30
N GLY A 33 -31.09 30.84 -16.26
CA GLY A 33 -32.39 31.25 -15.73
C GLY A 33 -32.92 32.49 -16.43
N ARG A 34 -34.25 32.62 -16.46
CA ARG A 34 -34.92 33.88 -16.76
C ARG A 34 -35.46 34.47 -15.48
N LEU A 35 -35.14 35.73 -15.25
CA LEU A 35 -35.63 36.52 -14.14
C LEU A 35 -36.56 37.60 -14.68
N GLY A 36 -37.76 37.73 -14.12
CA GLY A 36 -38.68 38.83 -14.32
C GLY A 36 -38.36 39.93 -13.33
N LEU A 37 -38.23 41.15 -13.83
CA LEU A 37 -37.97 42.36 -13.06
C LEU A 37 -39.31 43.04 -12.68
N PRO A 38 -39.32 43.92 -11.66
CA PRO A 38 -40.54 44.58 -11.18
C PRO A 38 -41.23 45.45 -12.25
N ASN A 39 -40.47 45.90 -13.24
CA ASN A 39 -40.91 46.73 -14.36
C ASN A 39 -41.36 45.93 -15.60
N GLY A 40 -41.55 44.61 -15.48
CA GLY A 40 -42.00 43.74 -16.56
C GLY A 40 -40.90 43.28 -17.52
N HIS A 41 -39.68 43.77 -17.37
CA HIS A 41 -38.54 43.33 -18.18
C HIS A 41 -38.03 41.95 -17.77
N GLN A 42 -37.41 41.22 -18.69
CA GLN A 42 -36.82 39.90 -18.44
C GLN A 42 -35.30 39.95 -18.57
N ARG A 43 -34.58 39.33 -17.63
CA ARG A 43 -33.12 39.18 -17.66
C ARG A 43 -32.76 37.70 -17.80
N ARG A 44 -31.91 37.37 -18.77
CA ARG A 44 -31.29 36.04 -18.84
C ARG A 44 -30.03 36.06 -18.00
N VAL A 45 -29.94 35.12 -17.06
CA VAL A 45 -28.75 34.88 -16.24
C VAL A 45 -28.16 33.53 -16.59
N ARG A 46 -26.83 33.45 -16.62
CA ARG A 46 -26.08 32.20 -16.70
C ARG A 46 -25.23 32.10 -15.45
N LEU A 47 -25.41 31.02 -14.72
CA LEU A 47 -24.56 30.58 -13.63
C LEU A 47 -23.70 29.45 -14.18
N GLN A 48 -22.38 29.64 -14.14
CA GLN A 48 -21.41 28.64 -14.56
C GLN A 48 -20.44 28.43 -13.42
N ALA A 49 -20.33 27.20 -12.92
CA ALA A 49 -19.24 26.87 -12.03
C ALA A 49 -17.93 26.92 -12.83
N HIS A 50 -16.96 27.69 -12.33
CA HIS A 50 -15.62 27.71 -12.88
C HIS A 50 -14.78 26.69 -12.12
N GLU A 51 -14.43 25.57 -12.75
CA GLU A 51 -13.34 24.73 -12.25
C GLU A 51 -12.03 25.47 -12.58
N LEU A 52 -11.47 26.21 -11.64
CA LEU A 52 -10.15 26.80 -11.82
C LEU A 52 -9.11 25.68 -12.07
N PRO A 53 -8.15 25.87 -13.01
CA PRO A 53 -7.09 24.90 -13.25
C PRO A 53 -6.30 24.67 -11.96
N ARG A 54 -6.18 23.40 -11.58
CA ARG A 54 -5.79 22.97 -10.24
C ARG A 54 -4.28 23.07 -10.04
N MET A 55 -3.87 23.66 -8.91
CA MET A 55 -2.73 23.13 -8.16
C MET A 55 -3.31 22.48 -6.89
N ASP A 56 -2.78 21.30 -6.55
CA ASP A 56 -2.81 20.65 -5.23
C ASP A 56 -4.00 20.88 -4.26
N MET A 57 -4.76 19.79 -4.04
CA MET A 57 -5.53 19.49 -2.82
C MET A 57 -6.65 20.44 -2.37
N THR A 58 -6.97 21.49 -3.12
CA THR A 58 -8.11 22.37 -2.79
C THR A 58 -9.45 21.82 -3.31
N PRO A 59 -10.53 21.88 -2.51
CA PRO A 59 -11.87 21.54 -2.97
C PRO A 59 -12.27 22.38 -4.20
N PRO A 60 -13.01 21.82 -5.17
CA PRO A 60 -13.54 22.59 -6.29
C PRO A 60 -14.44 23.70 -5.76
N GLN A 61 -14.14 24.94 -6.13
CA GLN A 61 -14.89 26.11 -5.69
C GLN A 61 -16.07 26.36 -6.64
N TRP A 62 -17.27 26.61 -6.10
CA TRP A 62 -18.35 27.14 -6.93
C TRP A 62 -18.14 28.65 -7.10
N ALA A 63 -17.90 29.10 -8.33
CA ALA A 63 -17.98 30.52 -8.67
C ALA A 63 -19.33 30.82 -9.31
N ALA A 64 -19.99 31.90 -8.90
CA ALA A 64 -21.15 32.45 -9.58
C ALA A 64 -20.69 33.69 -10.36
N SER A 65 -20.40 33.53 -11.65
CA SER A 65 -20.09 34.65 -12.54
C SER A 65 -21.38 35.13 -13.22
N VAL A 66 -21.64 36.44 -13.23
CA VAL A 66 -22.63 37.02 -14.13
C VAL A 66 -21.90 37.75 -15.25
N ALA A 67 -21.89 37.15 -16.44
CA ALA A 67 -21.27 37.75 -17.60
C ALA A 67 -22.25 38.73 -18.28
N TYR A 68 -21.83 39.98 -18.43
CA TYR A 68 -22.49 40.96 -19.28
C TYR A 68 -21.52 41.38 -20.38
N SER A 69 -22.05 41.56 -21.59
CA SER A 69 -21.29 42.08 -22.72
C SER A 69 -22.17 43.10 -23.44
N TYR A 70 -21.62 44.27 -23.72
CA TYR A 70 -22.27 45.34 -24.44
C TYR A 70 -21.40 45.68 -25.65
N GLN A 71 -22.03 45.99 -26.79
CA GLN A 71 -21.33 46.44 -28.00
C GLN A 71 -22.04 47.68 -28.52
N ALA A 72 -21.26 48.74 -28.73
CA ALA A 72 -21.72 50.00 -29.32
C ALA A 72 -20.52 50.74 -29.94
N PRO A 73 -20.73 51.66 -30.90
CA PRO A 73 -19.69 52.59 -31.35
C PRO A 73 -19.10 53.37 -30.16
N THR A 74 -17.79 53.63 -30.17
CA THR A 74 -17.03 54.27 -29.08
C THR A 74 -17.75 55.47 -28.42
N PRO A 75 -18.24 56.48 -29.16
CA PRO A 75 -18.87 57.65 -28.54
C PRO A 75 -20.20 57.34 -27.84
N VAL A 76 -20.87 56.23 -28.19
CA VAL A 76 -22.08 55.76 -27.52
C VAL A 76 -21.72 54.94 -26.28
N MET A 77 -20.64 54.16 -26.35
CA MET A 77 -20.18 53.36 -25.22
C MET A 77 -19.71 54.24 -24.04
N GLU A 78 -18.97 55.31 -24.32
CA GLU A 78 -18.49 56.26 -23.31
C GLU A 78 -19.63 56.93 -22.54
N GLN A 79 -20.76 57.20 -23.20
CA GLN A 79 -21.95 57.78 -22.55
C GLN A 79 -22.59 56.81 -21.54
N PHE A 80 -22.50 55.51 -21.80
CA PHE A 80 -23.12 54.48 -20.95
C PHE A 80 -22.14 53.85 -19.96
N GLU A 81 -20.84 54.09 -20.07
CA GLU A 81 -19.82 53.53 -19.16
C GLU A 81 -20.14 53.76 -17.67
N PRO A 82 -20.53 54.96 -17.21
CA PRO A 82 -20.87 55.19 -15.81
C PRO A 82 -22.09 54.36 -15.35
N LEU A 83 -23.10 54.25 -16.21
CA LEU A 83 -24.30 53.45 -15.95
C LEU A 83 -23.97 51.96 -15.89
N LEU A 84 -23.21 51.45 -16.85
CA LEU A 84 -22.81 50.05 -16.93
C LEU A 84 -21.91 49.65 -15.75
N THR A 85 -21.00 50.55 -15.35
CA THR A 85 -20.18 50.39 -14.14
C THR A 85 -21.04 50.37 -12.89
N GLY A 86 -22.00 51.29 -12.76
CA GLY A 86 -22.95 51.29 -11.64
C GLY A 86 -23.78 50.01 -11.56
N VAL A 87 -24.27 49.50 -12.69
CA VAL A 87 -24.98 48.20 -12.73
C VAL A 87 -24.05 47.05 -12.34
N ALA A 88 -22.79 47.08 -12.73
CA ALA A 88 -21.82 46.05 -12.36
C ALA A 88 -21.50 46.07 -10.85
N THR A 89 -21.38 47.25 -10.24
CA THR A 89 -21.06 47.38 -8.81
C THR A 89 -22.23 47.04 -7.88
N THR A 90 -23.47 47.07 -8.36
CA THR A 90 -24.66 46.65 -7.57
C THR A 90 -24.77 45.13 -7.37
N ILE A 91 -23.89 44.35 -7.96
CA ILE A 91 -23.92 42.89 -7.84
C ILE A 91 -23.32 42.50 -6.49
N GLU A 92 -24.18 42.26 -5.51
CA GLU A 92 -23.78 41.73 -4.22
C GLU A 92 -23.95 40.20 -4.17
N MET A 93 -22.91 39.51 -3.75
CA MET A 93 -22.98 38.08 -3.49
C MET A 93 -23.70 37.84 -2.16
N SER A 94 -24.71 36.96 -2.14
CA SER A 94 -25.48 36.68 -0.93
C SER A 94 -24.58 36.21 0.21
N PRO A 95 -24.57 36.90 1.38
CA PRO A 95 -23.74 36.50 2.53
C PRO A 95 -24.08 35.08 3.01
N GLN A 96 -25.36 34.69 2.96
CA GLN A 96 -25.82 33.36 3.34
C GLN A 96 -25.35 32.26 2.37
N TRP A 97 -25.16 32.59 1.10
CA TRP A 97 -24.57 31.64 0.15
C TRP A 97 -23.07 31.48 0.42
N MET A 98 -22.37 32.59 0.65
CA MET A 98 -20.92 32.59 0.94
C MET A 98 -20.59 31.76 2.18
N GLN A 99 -21.36 31.91 3.27
CA GLN A 99 -21.20 31.11 4.49
C GLN A 99 -21.40 29.62 4.23
N ARG A 100 -22.43 29.25 3.45
CA ARG A 100 -22.71 27.84 3.12
C ARG A 100 -21.62 27.22 2.26
N GLU A 101 -21.10 27.98 1.30
CA GLU A 101 -20.02 27.51 0.44
C GLU A 101 -18.72 27.35 1.23
N GLN A 102 -18.40 28.28 2.14
CA GLN A 102 -17.25 28.16 3.02
C GLN A 102 -17.35 26.95 3.95
N ALA A 103 -18.52 26.70 4.55
CA ALA A 103 -18.77 25.50 5.35
C ALA A 103 -18.62 24.20 4.55
N ARG A 104 -19.13 24.18 3.30
CA ARG A 104 -18.96 23.05 2.37
C ARG A 104 -17.47 22.79 2.09
N MET A 105 -16.69 23.84 1.84
CA MET A 105 -15.25 23.72 1.59
C MET A 105 -14.50 23.14 2.80
N GLN A 106 -14.80 23.62 4.01
CA GLN A 106 -14.16 23.10 5.24
C GLN A 106 -14.46 21.62 5.46
N GLN A 107 -15.71 21.20 5.28
CA GLN A 107 -16.10 19.78 5.39
C GLN A 107 -15.36 18.91 4.37
N MET A 108 -15.27 19.39 3.13
CA MET A 108 -14.62 18.66 2.05
C MET A 108 -13.11 18.56 2.24
N ALA A 109 -12.46 19.62 2.74
CA ALA A 109 -11.05 19.61 3.11
C ALA A 109 -10.77 18.59 4.23
N GLY A 110 -11.61 18.56 5.27
CA GLY A 110 -11.50 17.57 6.35
C GLY A 110 -11.64 16.12 5.87
N ALA A 111 -12.60 15.86 4.98
CA ALA A 111 -12.79 14.53 4.38
C ALA A 111 -11.60 14.10 3.52
N MET A 112 -11.03 15.01 2.72
CA MET A 112 -9.81 14.72 1.96
C MET A 112 -8.61 14.41 2.86
N MET A 113 -8.42 15.18 3.93
CA MET A 113 -7.33 14.96 4.89
C MET A 113 -7.45 13.60 5.57
N MET A 114 -8.65 13.21 6.03
CA MET A 114 -8.87 11.87 6.57
C MET A 114 -8.64 10.77 5.54
N SER A 115 -9.11 10.96 4.30
CA SER A 115 -8.87 10.00 3.22
C SER A 115 -7.37 9.80 2.96
N GLN A 116 -6.60 10.88 2.98
CA GLN A 116 -5.15 10.84 2.80
C GLN A 116 -4.45 10.15 3.98
N MET A 117 -4.85 10.44 5.22
CA MET A 117 -4.33 9.73 6.39
C MET A 117 -4.60 8.22 6.33
N ASN A 118 -5.82 7.82 5.95
CA ASN A 118 -6.18 6.41 5.81
C ASN A 118 -5.37 5.73 4.70
N HIS A 119 -5.17 6.40 3.57
CA HIS A 119 -4.33 5.91 2.49
C HIS A 119 -2.87 5.72 2.94
N ASN A 120 -2.29 6.71 3.63
CA ASN A 120 -0.92 6.63 4.14
C ASN A 120 -0.77 5.49 5.16
N ARG A 121 -1.75 5.30 6.06
CA ARG A 121 -1.76 4.18 7.02
C ARG A 121 -1.83 2.83 6.31
N PHE A 122 -2.68 2.71 5.30
CA PHE A 122 -2.77 1.49 4.49
C PHE A 122 -1.42 1.15 3.84
N MET A 123 -0.78 2.14 3.20
CA MET A 123 0.52 1.97 2.55
C MET A 123 1.62 1.58 3.56
N ALA A 124 1.65 2.20 4.73
CA ALA A 124 2.60 1.87 5.78
C ALA A 124 2.44 0.42 6.28
N ASN A 125 1.21 -0.05 6.47
CA ASN A 125 0.94 -1.42 6.89
C ASN A 125 1.35 -2.44 5.82
N GLU A 126 1.08 -2.15 4.54
CA GLU A 126 1.50 -3.04 3.44
C GLU A 126 3.02 -3.10 3.29
N MET A 127 3.72 -1.97 3.45
CA MET A 127 5.18 -1.94 3.49
C MET A 127 5.72 -2.81 4.63
N ALA A 128 5.17 -2.67 5.85
CA ALA A 128 5.60 -3.45 7.00
C ALA A 128 5.44 -4.97 6.79
N LYS A 129 4.31 -5.42 6.23
CA LYS A 129 4.10 -6.85 5.90
C LYS A 129 5.13 -7.37 4.90
N ARG A 130 5.42 -6.60 3.85
CA ARG A 130 6.41 -6.99 2.83
C ARG A 130 7.80 -7.11 3.44
N THR A 131 8.18 -6.16 4.29
CA THR A 131 9.46 -6.21 5.01
C THR A 131 9.56 -7.44 5.91
N ALA A 132 8.47 -7.80 6.61
CA ALA A 132 8.45 -9.01 7.45
C ALA A 132 8.69 -10.28 6.62
N ILE A 133 8.02 -10.43 5.47
CA ILE A 133 8.21 -11.57 4.56
C ILE A 133 9.65 -11.64 4.04
N ILE A 134 10.22 -10.50 3.65
CA ILE A 134 11.61 -10.43 3.17
C ILE A 134 12.58 -10.85 4.28
N SER A 135 12.36 -10.39 5.51
CA SER A 135 13.20 -10.76 6.66
C SER A 135 13.12 -12.26 6.96
N GLU A 136 11.93 -12.84 6.93
CA GLU A 136 11.71 -14.27 7.18
C GLU A 136 12.38 -15.13 6.09
N ALA A 137 12.20 -14.75 4.82
CA ALA A 137 12.87 -15.42 3.71
C ALA A 137 14.40 -15.30 3.80
N GLY A 138 14.92 -14.13 4.21
CA GLY A 138 16.35 -13.92 4.40
C GLY A 138 16.94 -14.82 5.50
N ALA A 139 16.24 -14.95 6.62
CA ALA A 139 16.65 -15.84 7.71
C ALA A 139 16.67 -17.31 7.24
N ALA A 140 15.61 -17.78 6.57
CA ALA A 140 15.54 -19.13 6.05
C ALA A 140 16.66 -19.44 5.03
N ILE A 141 16.99 -18.47 4.17
CA ILE A 141 18.10 -18.61 3.21
C ILE A 141 19.46 -18.73 3.93
N SER A 142 19.68 -17.94 4.99
CA SER A 142 20.90 -18.01 5.79
C SER A 142 21.04 -19.38 6.45
N ASP A 143 19.96 -19.90 7.05
CA ASP A 143 19.96 -21.20 7.71
C ASP A 143 20.23 -22.33 6.70
N MET A 144 19.62 -22.28 5.52
CA MET A 144 19.90 -23.25 4.44
C MET A 144 21.37 -23.20 3.97
N GLN A 145 21.98 -22.02 3.90
CA GLN A 145 23.39 -21.88 3.52
C GLN A 145 24.32 -22.47 4.58
N MET A 146 24.06 -22.19 5.86
CA MET A 146 24.85 -22.77 6.96
C MET A 146 24.74 -24.29 6.98
N ALA A 147 23.51 -24.83 6.88
CA ALA A 147 23.30 -26.28 6.82
C ALA A 147 23.99 -26.91 5.60
N GLY A 148 24.00 -26.23 4.45
CA GLY A 148 24.73 -26.68 3.26
C GLY A 148 26.24 -26.74 3.50
N TRP A 149 26.81 -25.72 4.15
CA TRP A 149 28.23 -25.66 4.47
C TRP A 149 28.64 -26.73 5.50
N GLU A 150 27.83 -26.93 6.56
CA GLU A 150 28.03 -27.97 7.56
C GLU A 150 28.04 -29.36 6.92
N ASN A 151 27.05 -29.66 6.07
CA ASN A 151 26.99 -30.94 5.35
C ASN A 151 28.20 -31.15 4.44
N TYR A 152 28.65 -30.11 3.75
CA TYR A 152 29.85 -30.19 2.91
C TYR A 152 31.11 -30.45 3.75
N SER A 153 31.26 -29.75 4.88
CA SER A 153 32.38 -29.97 5.81
C SER A 153 32.38 -31.40 6.33
N HIS A 154 31.24 -31.90 6.81
CA HIS A 154 31.12 -33.28 7.28
C HIS A 154 31.44 -34.32 6.21
N SER A 155 30.96 -34.11 4.97
CA SER A 155 31.30 -35.00 3.86
C SER A 155 32.79 -34.95 3.51
N SER A 156 33.39 -33.76 3.51
CA SER A 156 34.82 -33.58 3.28
C SER A 156 35.65 -34.28 4.35
N ASP A 157 35.28 -34.12 5.62
CA ASP A 157 35.96 -34.75 6.76
C ASP A 157 35.84 -36.27 6.69
N TYR A 158 34.64 -36.79 6.40
CA TYR A 158 34.41 -38.22 6.20
C TYR A 158 35.26 -38.78 5.04
N ASN A 159 35.29 -38.09 3.90
CA ASN A 159 36.11 -38.50 2.75
C ASN A 159 37.61 -38.45 3.06
N ALA A 160 38.08 -37.41 3.75
CA ALA A 160 39.46 -37.28 4.16
C ALA A 160 39.87 -38.37 5.15
N HIS A 161 38.98 -38.69 6.09
CA HIS A 161 39.16 -39.76 7.06
C HIS A 161 39.24 -41.13 6.37
N ASN A 162 38.29 -41.43 5.49
CA ASN A 162 38.30 -42.68 4.71
C ASN A 162 39.53 -42.79 3.81
N PHE A 163 39.97 -41.69 3.20
CA PHE A 163 41.19 -41.67 2.41
C PHE A 163 42.42 -41.94 3.29
N SER A 164 42.49 -41.36 4.48
CA SER A 164 43.56 -41.62 5.45
C SER A 164 43.58 -43.09 5.88
N ASN A 165 42.42 -43.67 6.17
CA ASN A 165 42.26 -45.09 6.49
C ASN A 165 42.73 -45.98 5.34
N TYR A 166 42.32 -45.66 4.10
CA TYR A 166 42.76 -46.38 2.90
C TYR A 166 44.29 -46.32 2.71
N VAL A 167 44.92 -45.15 2.83
CA VAL A 167 46.37 -45.00 2.69
C VAL A 167 47.14 -45.75 3.77
N ARG A 168 46.58 -45.84 4.98
CA ARG A 168 47.19 -46.53 6.12
C ARG A 168 46.87 -48.02 6.17
N ASP A 169 46.02 -48.50 5.27
CA ASP A 169 45.45 -49.86 5.33
C ASP A 169 44.89 -50.13 6.74
N THR A 170 44.05 -49.20 7.21
CA THR A 170 43.30 -49.33 8.46
C THR A 170 41.80 -49.14 8.21
N GLY A 171 40.96 -49.65 9.11
CA GLY A 171 39.52 -49.47 9.14
C GLY A 171 39.02 -49.11 10.53
N ASP A 172 37.87 -48.43 10.58
CA ASP A 172 37.21 -48.06 11.83
C ASP A 172 36.20 -49.14 12.25
N TYR A 173 36.27 -49.54 13.52
CA TYR A 173 35.40 -50.55 14.10
C TYR A 173 34.72 -50.00 15.35
N PHE A 174 33.40 -50.11 15.40
CA PHE A 174 32.55 -49.66 16.50
C PHE A 174 32.26 -50.80 17.49
N ASP A 175 32.56 -50.59 18.77
CA ASP A 175 32.15 -51.45 19.86
C ASP A 175 30.80 -50.96 20.45
N PRO A 176 29.68 -51.66 20.21
CA PRO A 176 28.37 -51.24 20.69
C PRO A 176 28.19 -51.31 22.21
N ASN A 177 29.06 -52.01 22.94
CA ASN A 177 28.94 -52.16 24.40
C ASN A 177 29.58 -51.00 25.16
N VAL A 178 30.67 -50.44 24.62
CA VAL A 178 31.40 -49.32 25.23
C VAL A 178 31.09 -47.99 24.50
N GLY A 179 30.53 -48.05 23.30
CA GLY A 179 30.24 -46.88 22.47
C GLY A 179 31.50 -46.22 21.90
N ALA A 180 32.57 -46.99 21.72
CA ALA A 180 33.87 -46.51 21.27
C ALA A 180 34.18 -46.95 19.83
N VAL A 181 34.94 -46.13 19.10
CA VAL A 181 35.44 -46.42 17.76
C VAL A 181 36.95 -46.66 17.83
N TYR A 182 37.41 -47.75 17.22
CA TYR A 182 38.81 -48.14 17.16
C TYR A 182 39.30 -48.18 15.71
N ASN A 183 40.43 -47.53 15.43
CA ASN A 183 41.10 -47.59 14.13
C ASN A 183 42.12 -48.75 14.16
N LEU A 184 41.89 -49.79 13.37
CA LEU A 184 42.68 -51.03 13.38
C LEU A 184 43.17 -51.36 11.96
N PRO A 185 44.31 -52.03 11.79
CA PRO A 185 44.76 -52.52 10.48
C PRO A 185 43.67 -53.32 9.76
N SER A 186 43.48 -53.06 8.47
CA SER A 186 42.59 -53.86 7.62
C SER A 186 43.20 -55.22 7.31
N GLY A 187 42.35 -56.19 6.95
CA GLY A 187 42.76 -57.56 6.61
C GLY A 187 42.27 -58.64 7.58
N HIS A 188 41.50 -58.26 8.60
CA HIS A 188 40.77 -59.19 9.46
C HIS A 188 39.31 -59.29 9.01
N ASP A 189 38.74 -60.50 8.97
CA ASP A 189 37.33 -60.71 8.61
C ASP A 189 36.39 -60.26 9.74
N ARG A 190 36.85 -60.43 10.99
CA ARG A 190 36.12 -60.08 12.21
C ARG A 190 37.07 -59.51 13.25
N VAL A 191 36.55 -58.60 14.08
CA VAL A 191 37.29 -58.03 15.21
C VAL A 191 36.46 -58.21 16.47
N TRP A 192 37.12 -58.64 17.54
CA TRP A 192 36.49 -58.94 18.83
C TRP A 192 37.10 -58.12 19.96
N SER A 193 36.28 -57.73 20.93
CA SER A 193 36.65 -57.10 22.19
C SER A 193 36.45 -58.08 23.33
N ASP A 194 37.45 -58.23 24.20
CA ASP A 194 37.38 -59.10 25.39
C ASP A 194 36.64 -58.46 26.58
N GLY A 195 36.13 -57.23 26.42
CA GLY A 195 35.47 -56.46 27.48
C GLY A 195 36.41 -55.91 28.56
N ALA A 196 37.70 -56.25 28.52
CA ALA A 196 38.76 -55.71 29.39
C ALA A 196 39.65 -54.68 28.68
N GLY A 197 39.41 -54.46 27.38
CA GLY A 197 40.08 -53.44 26.56
C GLY A 197 41.07 -54.00 25.54
N THR A 198 41.18 -55.33 25.40
CA THR A 198 42.01 -55.97 24.38
C THR A 198 41.19 -56.28 23.13
N LEU A 199 41.75 -55.97 21.97
CA LEU A 199 41.11 -56.19 20.66
C LEU A 199 41.83 -57.30 19.91
N TYR A 200 41.05 -58.18 19.26
CA TYR A 200 41.55 -59.34 18.54
C TYR A 200 40.96 -59.40 17.12
N GLY A 201 41.81 -59.33 16.11
CA GLY A 201 41.44 -59.57 14.71
C GLY A 201 41.51 -61.05 14.37
N SER A 202 40.48 -61.59 13.71
CA SER A 202 40.39 -63.00 13.33
C SER A 202 39.84 -63.19 11.92
N ASP A 203 39.93 -64.42 11.42
CA ASP A 203 39.25 -64.85 10.20
C ASP A 203 37.80 -65.31 10.48
N TRP A 204 37.06 -65.68 9.43
CA TRP A 204 35.69 -66.19 9.52
C TRP A 204 35.53 -67.49 10.32
N SER A 205 36.61 -68.25 10.51
CA SER A 205 36.59 -69.59 11.13
C SER A 205 36.84 -69.55 12.65
N PHE A 206 37.19 -68.39 13.18
CA PHE A 206 37.43 -68.20 14.60
C PHE A 206 36.13 -68.22 15.42
N GLU A 207 36.10 -69.07 16.44
CA GLU A 207 35.04 -69.11 17.44
C GLU A 207 35.43 -68.25 18.65
N PRO A 208 34.68 -67.19 18.99
CA PRO A 208 35.01 -66.31 20.09
C PRO A 208 34.82 -67.00 21.45
N LEU A 209 35.60 -66.58 22.45
CA LEU A 209 35.41 -67.04 23.82
C LEU A 209 34.13 -66.45 24.43
N PRO A 210 33.50 -67.14 25.41
CA PRO A 210 32.33 -66.61 26.11
C PRO A 210 32.62 -65.24 26.73
N GLY A 211 31.80 -64.23 26.39
CA GLY A 211 31.94 -62.85 26.87
C GLY A 211 32.64 -61.89 25.92
N TRP A 212 33.14 -62.39 24.78
CA TRP A 212 33.70 -61.53 23.73
C TRP A 212 32.60 -60.94 22.85
N ASN A 213 32.80 -59.69 22.45
CA ASN A 213 31.84 -58.95 21.64
C ASN A 213 32.44 -58.61 20.28
N GLU A 214 31.69 -58.85 19.21
CA GLU A 214 32.09 -58.48 17.86
C GLU A 214 31.98 -56.97 17.68
N LEU A 215 33.00 -56.36 17.09
CA LEU A 215 32.95 -54.97 16.66
C LEU A 215 32.40 -54.90 15.24
N THR A 216 31.64 -53.84 14.97
CA THR A 216 31.02 -53.61 13.66
C THR A 216 31.87 -52.63 12.85
N PRO A 217 32.24 -52.93 11.59
CA PRO A 217 32.91 -51.95 10.73
C PRO A 217 31.98 -50.76 10.45
N LEU A 218 32.55 -49.55 10.40
CA LEU A 218 31.86 -48.28 10.11
C LEU A 218 32.01 -47.84 8.65
#